data_AF-A0AAC9Q5P0-F1
#
_entry.id   AF-A0AAC9Q5P0-F1
#
_cell.length_a   1.000
_cell.length_b   1.000
_cell.length_c   1.000
_cell.angle_alpha   90.00
_cell.angle_beta   90.00
_cell.angle_gamma   90.00
#
_symmetry.space_group_name_H-M   'P 1'
#
loop_
_entity.id
_entity.type
_entity.pdbx_description
1 polymer ?
#
loop_
_entity_poly.entity_id
_entity_poly.type
_entity_poly.pdbx_seq_one_letter_code
_entity_poly.pdbx_strand_id
1 'polypeptide(L)'
;MEKPKNKNFANTASRISAIASSVMDLHVRIALQEVDREKRRLISGGIFLAIGSTLLLLVLICIHIIFYLFLTKYNNWNIEYNLLLIILIDLFLAGLSLKLGGKLAKGPYLPQTLEGLGKTTKAVLGKK
;
A
#
# COMPACT_ATOMS: atom_id res chain seq x y z
N MET A 1 -34.97 -34.21 53.04
CA MET A 1 -35.57 -33.27 52.07
C MET A 1 -34.47 -32.37 51.53
N GLU A 2 -34.32 -32.37 50.21
CA GLU A 2 -33.12 -31.96 49.47
C GLU A 2 -32.96 -30.44 49.27
N LYS A 3 -31.70 -30.07 49.01
CA LYS A 3 -31.08 -28.73 48.94
C LYS A 3 -31.71 -27.77 47.90
N PRO A 4 -32.05 -26.51 48.26
CA PRO A 4 -32.43 -25.48 47.27
C PRO A 4 -31.32 -24.44 46.97
N LYS A 5 -30.04 -24.68 47.28
CA LYS A 5 -28.98 -23.62 47.22
C LYS A 5 -28.23 -23.49 45.87
N ASN A 6 -28.48 -24.37 44.89
CA ASN A 6 -27.67 -24.47 43.66
C ASN A 6 -28.20 -23.66 42.45
N LYS A 7 -29.50 -23.34 42.41
CA LYS A 7 -30.12 -22.69 41.24
C LYS A 7 -29.67 -21.23 41.02
N ASN A 8 -29.42 -20.48 42.09
CA ASN A 8 -29.06 -19.06 42.00
C ASN A 8 -27.60 -18.87 41.53
N PHE A 9 -26.68 -19.75 41.96
CA PHE A 9 -25.29 -19.70 41.54
C PHE A 9 -25.11 -20.07 40.06
N ALA A 10 -25.82 -21.12 39.60
CA ALA A 10 -25.84 -21.49 38.19
C ALA A 10 -26.41 -20.39 37.29
N ASN A 11 -27.42 -19.65 37.76
CA ASN A 11 -28.03 -18.55 37.01
C ASN A 11 -27.12 -17.30 36.97
N THR A 12 -26.37 -17.02 38.03
CA THR A 12 -25.36 -15.95 38.02
C THR A 12 -24.17 -16.31 37.12
N ALA A 13 -23.72 -17.57 37.16
CA ALA A 13 -22.65 -18.06 36.28
C ALA A 13 -23.05 -18.02 34.80
N SER A 14 -24.30 -18.37 34.47
CA SER A 14 -24.79 -18.27 33.07
C SER A 14 -24.86 -16.83 32.58
N ARG A 15 -25.25 -15.87 33.44
CA ARG A 15 -25.24 -14.44 33.11
C ARG A 15 -23.84 -13.89 32.90
N ILE A 16 -22.88 -14.27 33.75
CA ILE A 16 -21.47 -13.87 33.59
C ILE A 16 -20.89 -14.47 32.32
N SER A 17 -21.17 -15.73 32.01
CA SER A 17 -20.76 -16.37 30.76
C SER A 17 -21.39 -15.70 29.54
N ALA A 18 -22.66 -15.29 29.61
CA ALA A 18 -23.34 -14.56 28.54
C ALA A 18 -22.75 -13.16 28.34
N ILE A 19 -22.38 -12.46 29.41
CA ILE A 19 -21.69 -11.16 29.34
C ILE A 19 -20.29 -11.33 28.72
N ALA A 20 -19.53 -12.34 29.14
CA ALA A 20 -18.21 -12.63 28.59
C ALA A 20 -18.29 -12.95 27.07
N SER A 21 -19.28 -13.74 26.66
CA SER A 21 -19.55 -14.01 25.24
C SER A 21 -19.97 -12.74 24.48
N SER A 22 -20.79 -11.88 25.09
CA SER A 22 -21.25 -10.62 24.48
C SER A 22 -20.11 -9.62 24.25
N VAL A 23 -19.18 -9.51 25.21
CA VAL A 23 -17.99 -8.65 25.08
C VAL A 23 -17.06 -9.18 23.97
N MET A 24 -16.87 -10.49 23.87
CA MET A 24 -16.10 -11.11 22.79
C MET A 24 -16.72 -10.81 21.42
N ASP A 25 -18.04 -10.99 21.27
CA ASP A 25 -18.76 -10.67 20.03
C ASP A 25 -18.72 -9.18 19.69
N LEU A 26 -18.66 -8.29 20.69
CA LEU A 26 -18.53 -6.86 20.48
C LEU A 26 -17.15 -6.50 19.92
N HIS A 27 -16.07 -7.02 20.50
CA HIS A 27 -14.71 -6.79 19.99
C HIS A 27 -14.53 -7.34 18.57
N VAL A 28 -15.06 -8.52 18.28
CA VAL A 28 -15.02 -9.10 16.93
C VAL A 28 -15.79 -8.23 15.94
N ARG A 29 -16.99 -7.76 16.30
CA ARG A 29 -17.78 -6.86 15.44
C ARG A 29 -17.08 -5.52 15.19
N ILE A 30 -16.50 -4.91 16.22
CA ILE A 30 -15.73 -3.66 16.09
C ILE A 30 -14.51 -3.89 15.18
N ALA A 31 -13.78 -5.00 15.37
CA ALA A 31 -12.62 -5.33 14.53
C ALA A 31 -13.01 -5.52 13.05
N LEU A 32 -14.12 -6.22 12.77
CA LEU A 32 -14.62 -6.40 11.40
C LEU A 32 -15.05 -5.06 10.78
N GLN A 33 -15.73 -4.20 11.54
CA GLN A 33 -16.13 -2.88 11.07
C GLN A 33 -14.94 -1.98 10.73
N GLU A 34 -13.89 -1.99 11.57
CA GLU A 34 -12.68 -1.20 11.31
C GLU A 34 -11.94 -1.71 10.06
N VAL A 35 -11.85 -3.03 9.88
CA VAL A 35 -11.27 -3.65 8.67
C VAL A 35 -12.07 -3.30 7.42
N ASP A 36 -13.40 -3.33 7.46
CA ASP A 36 -14.24 -2.98 6.32
C ASP A 36 -14.12 -1.49 5.95
N ARG A 37 -13.99 -0.62 6.96
CA ARG A 37 -13.75 0.81 6.77
C ARG A 37 -12.38 1.06 6.13
N GLU A 38 -11.35 0.38 6.62
CA GLU A 38 -9.99 0.49 6.09
C GLU A 38 -9.88 -0.08 4.69
N LYS A 39 -10.53 -1.22 4.40
CA LYS A 39 -10.66 -1.79 3.06
C LYS A 39 -11.28 -0.78 2.09
N ARG A 40 -12.36 -0.10 2.47
CA ARG A 40 -12.99 0.93 1.62
C ARG A 40 -12.03 2.08 1.32
N ARG A 41 -11.30 2.56 2.34
CA ARG A 41 -10.26 3.60 2.17
C ARG A 41 -9.13 3.16 1.25
N LEU A 42 -8.67 1.92 1.38
CA LEU A 42 -7.61 1.35 0.54
C LEU A 42 -8.07 1.15 -0.90
N ILE A 43 -9.31 0.70 -1.11
CA ILE A 43 -9.87 0.53 -2.46
C ILE A 43 -10.03 1.90 -3.13
N SER A 44 -10.69 2.87 -2.46
CA SER A 44 -10.91 4.19 -3.06
C SER A 44 -9.60 4.95 -3.25
N GLY A 45 -8.70 4.91 -2.26
CA GLY A 45 -7.36 5.50 -2.36
C GLY A 45 -6.51 4.86 -3.45
N GLY A 46 -6.56 3.54 -3.57
CA GLY A 46 -5.86 2.79 -4.62
C GLY A 46 -6.34 3.13 -6.02
N ILE A 47 -7.66 3.21 -6.23
CA ILE A 47 -8.24 3.61 -7.53
C ILE A 47 -7.83 5.04 -7.89
N PHE A 48 -7.94 5.99 -6.95
CA PHE A 48 -7.58 7.38 -7.21
C PHE A 48 -6.08 7.54 -7.49
N LEU A 49 -5.22 6.81 -6.77
CA LEU A 49 -3.78 6.76 -7.04
C LEU A 49 -3.49 6.17 -8.42
N ALA A 50 -4.16 5.09 -8.82
CA ALA A 50 -3.98 4.49 -10.13
C ALA A 50 -4.35 5.48 -11.25
N ILE A 51 -5.52 6.12 -11.17
CA ILE A 51 -5.97 7.12 -12.14
C ILE A 51 -4.99 8.29 -12.19
N GLY A 52 -4.61 8.84 -11.03
CA GLY A 52 -3.65 9.94 -10.94
C GLY A 52 -2.29 9.57 -11.54
N SER A 53 -1.79 8.37 -11.26
CA SER A 53 -0.52 7.88 -11.81
C SER A 53 -0.57 7.71 -13.33
N THR A 54 -1.67 7.21 -13.89
CA THR A 54 -1.89 7.10 -15.33
C THR A 54 -1.94 8.46 -16.00
N LEU A 55 -2.64 9.44 -15.40
CA LEU A 55 -2.69 10.80 -15.92
C LEU A 55 -1.31 11.47 -15.88
N LEU A 56 -0.55 11.29 -14.80
CA LEU A 56 0.82 11.79 -14.69
C LEU A 56 1.74 11.15 -15.74
N LEU A 57 1.58 9.86 -16.04
CA LEU A 57 2.32 9.18 -17.11
C LEU A 57 2.01 9.81 -18.48
N LEU A 58 0.74 10.10 -18.77
CA LEU A 58 0.36 10.76 -20.03
C LEU A 58 0.95 12.17 -20.14
N VAL A 59 0.93 12.95 -19.06
CA VAL A 59 1.56 14.27 -19.01
C VAL A 59 3.07 14.16 -19.27
N LEU A 60 3.74 13.17 -18.67
CA LEU A 60 5.15 12.94 -18.88
C LEU A 60 5.46 12.64 -20.36
N ILE A 61 4.65 11.80 -21.02
CA ILE A 61 4.78 11.54 -22.46
C ILE A 61 4.64 12.83 -23.28
N CYS A 62 3.62 13.66 -22.98
CA CYS A 62 3.44 14.95 -23.66
C CYS A 62 4.66 15.88 -23.48
N ILE A 63 5.25 15.92 -22.28
CA ILE A 63 6.47 16.69 -22.01
C ILE A 63 7.64 16.18 -22.86
N HIS A 64 7.81 14.87 -23.02
CA HIS A 64 8.86 14.30 -23.86
C HIS A 64 8.69 14.69 -25.34
N ILE A 65 7.45 14.66 -25.83
CA ILE A 65 7.15 15.08 -27.21
C ILE A 65 7.49 16.56 -27.40
N ILE A 66 7.06 17.43 -26.50
CA ILE A 66 7.36 18.86 -26.55
C ILE A 66 8.88 19.10 -26.49
N PHE A 67 9.58 18.38 -25.62
CA PHE A 67 11.03 18.49 -25.46
C PHE A 67 11.78 18.04 -26.71
N TYR A 68 11.37 16.93 -27.33
CA TYR A 68 11.90 16.48 -28.61
C TYR A 68 11.68 17.51 -29.72
N LEU A 69 10.45 18.03 -29.86
CA LEU A 69 10.14 19.06 -30.86
C LEU A 69 10.99 20.32 -30.64
N PHE A 70 11.18 20.73 -29.38
CA PHE A 70 12.06 21.84 -29.03
C PHE A 70 13.51 21.60 -29.46
N LEU A 71 14.06 20.41 -29.18
CA LEU A 71 15.39 19.99 -29.61
C LEU A 71 15.55 20.04 -31.13
N THR A 72 14.57 19.51 -31.88
CA THR A 72 14.63 19.54 -33.35
C THR A 72 14.56 20.96 -33.94
N LYS A 73 14.01 21.93 -33.21
CA LYS A 73 13.95 23.34 -33.65
C LYS A 73 15.22 24.11 -33.29
N TYR A 74 15.82 23.80 -32.15
CA TYR A 74 17.01 24.49 -31.64
C TYR A 74 18.30 24.01 -32.32
N ASN A 75 18.29 22.78 -32.84
CA ASN A 75 19.47 22.07 -33.27
C ASN A 75 19.20 21.25 -34.56
N ASN A 76 20.21 21.15 -35.43
CA ASN A 76 20.19 20.37 -36.67
C ASN A 76 20.79 18.95 -36.54
N TRP A 77 20.99 18.42 -35.33
CA TRP A 77 21.49 17.05 -35.18
C TRP A 77 20.50 16.03 -35.73
N ASN A 78 21.04 14.89 -36.16
CA ASN A 78 20.22 13.74 -36.52
C ASN A 78 19.31 13.31 -35.36
N ILE A 79 18.21 12.66 -35.73
CA ILE A 79 17.18 12.20 -34.81
C ILE A 79 17.76 11.28 -33.72
N GLU A 80 18.75 10.44 -34.06
CA GLU A 80 19.35 9.53 -33.08
C GLU A 80 20.00 10.27 -31.92
N TYR A 81 20.73 11.37 -32.20
CA TYR A 81 21.42 12.14 -31.17
C TYR A 81 20.44 12.88 -30.24
N ASN A 82 19.36 13.43 -30.80
CA ASN A 82 18.32 14.09 -30.00
C ASN A 82 17.63 13.09 -29.06
N LEU A 83 17.31 11.89 -29.55
CA LEU A 83 16.70 10.85 -28.71
C LEU A 83 17.68 10.31 -27.67
N LEU A 84 18.96 10.14 -28.02
CA LEU A 84 19.99 9.70 -27.09
C LEU A 84 20.18 10.68 -25.92
N LEU A 85 20.10 11.98 -26.19
CA LEU A 85 20.13 13.02 -25.14
C LEU A 85 18.96 12.88 -24.17
N ILE A 86 17.74 12.67 -24.69
CA ILE A 86 16.53 12.46 -23.86
C ILE A 86 16.71 11.22 -22.98
N ILE A 87 17.15 10.09 -23.55
CA ILE A 87 17.38 8.85 -22.82
C ILE A 87 18.41 9.03 -21.69
N LEU A 88 19.50 9.77 -21.93
CA LEU A 88 20.50 10.04 -20.90
C LEU A 88 19.92 10.87 -19.74
N ILE A 89 19.10 11.87 -20.05
CA ILE A 89 18.43 12.70 -19.04
C ILE A 89 17.45 11.84 -18.22
N ASP A 90 16.66 10.99 -18.87
CA ASP A 90 15.70 10.10 -18.20
C ASP A 90 16.39 9.06 -17.33
N LEU A 91 17.49 8.48 -17.80
CA LEU A 91 18.27 7.52 -17.02
C LEU A 91 18.84 8.16 -15.76
N PHE A 92 19.32 9.40 -15.87
CA PHE A 92 19.81 10.15 -14.73
C PHE A 92 18.68 10.48 -13.73
N LEU A 93 17.55 10.98 -14.23
CA LEU A 93 16.36 11.27 -13.41
C LEU A 93 15.81 10.01 -12.73
N ALA A 94 15.76 8.89 -13.45
CA ALA A 94 15.35 7.59 -12.92
C ALA A 94 16.31 7.13 -11.82
N GLY A 95 17.62 7.24 -12.03
CA GLY A 95 18.62 6.93 -11.01
C GLY A 95 18.46 7.77 -9.75
N LEU A 96 18.23 9.08 -9.90
CA LEU A 96 17.99 9.99 -8.78
C LEU A 96 16.68 9.66 -8.05
N SER A 97 15.61 9.44 -8.81
CA SER A 97 14.28 9.08 -8.28
C SER A 97 14.31 7.77 -7.51
N LEU A 98 14.98 6.73 -8.04
CA LEU A 98 15.16 5.45 -7.35
C LEU A 98 16.01 5.59 -6.08
N LYS A 99 17.06 6.41 -6.10
CA LYS A 99 17.90 6.66 -4.93
C LYS A 99 17.14 7.42 -3.83
N LEU A 100 16.35 8.42 -4.20
CA LEU A 100 15.52 9.19 -3.27
C LEU A 100 14.36 8.34 -2.77
N GLY A 101 13.56 7.77 -3.66
CA GLY A 101 12.46 6.87 -3.33
C GLY A 101 12.91 5.68 -2.48
N GLY A 102 14.05 5.07 -2.80
CA GLY A 102 14.63 3.98 -2.01
C GLY A 102 15.16 4.41 -0.64
N LYS A 103 15.57 5.67 -0.45
CA LYS A 103 15.90 6.22 0.88
C LYS A 103 14.65 6.53 1.69
N LEU A 104 13.64 7.15 1.09
CA LEU A 104 12.36 7.44 1.77
C LEU A 104 11.59 6.15 2.12
N ALA A 105 11.69 5.11 1.28
CA ALA A 105 11.12 3.80 1.53
C ALA A 105 11.89 2.99 2.59
N LYS A 106 13.04 3.46 3.09
CA LYS A 106 13.75 2.87 4.25
C LYS A 106 13.31 3.56 5.55
N GLY A 107 12.00 3.61 5.80
CA GLY A 107 11.48 4.03 7.10
C GLY A 107 11.99 3.12 8.25
N PRO A 108 11.82 3.53 9.53
CA PRO A 108 12.22 2.73 10.68
C PRO A 108 11.26 1.55 10.85
N TYR A 109 11.47 0.49 10.06
CA TYR A 109 10.70 -0.74 10.17
C TYR A 109 11.22 -1.57 11.35
N LEU A 110 10.33 -2.03 12.23
CA LEU A 110 10.65 -3.06 13.21
C LEU A 110 11.29 -4.27 12.49
N PRO A 111 12.29 -4.95 13.07
CA PRO A 111 12.94 -6.11 12.44
C PRO A 111 11.95 -7.20 12.00
N GLN A 112 10.81 -7.32 12.70
CA GLN A 112 9.73 -8.25 12.38
C GLN A 112 8.98 -7.92 11.07
N THR A 113 8.89 -6.65 10.64
CA THR A 113 8.25 -6.27 9.37
C THR A 113 9.18 -6.39 8.18
N LEU A 114 10.49 -6.23 8.36
CA LEU A 114 11.49 -6.50 7.33
C LEU A 114 11.55 -7.99 6.97
N GLU A 115 11.46 -8.89 7.97
CA GLU A 115 11.36 -10.34 7.72
C GLU A 115 10.06 -10.73 7.02
N GLY A 116 8.93 -10.12 7.40
CA GLY A 116 7.62 -10.34 6.77
C GLY A 116 7.58 -9.86 5.32
N LEU A 117 8.07 -8.66 5.03
CA LEU A 117 8.21 -8.11 3.68
C LEU A 117 9.19 -8.93 2.84
N GLY A 118 10.30 -9.39 3.44
CA GLY A 118 11.27 -10.25 2.77
C GLY A 118 10.66 -11.57 2.32
N LYS A 119 9.88 -12.24 3.18
CA LYS A 119 9.20 -13.50 2.86
C LYS A 119 8.12 -13.34 1.79
N THR A 120 7.30 -12.29 1.87
CA THR A 120 6.23 -12.04 0.89
C THR A 120 6.78 -11.57 -0.45
N THR A 121 7.81 -10.72 -0.44
CA THR A 121 8.48 -10.24 -1.67
C THR A 121 9.21 -11.37 -2.38
N LYS A 122 9.89 -12.26 -1.64
CA LYS A 122 10.48 -13.49 -2.20
C LYS A 122 9.42 -14.46 -2.76
N ALA A 123 8.29 -14.61 -2.07
CA ALA A 123 7.19 -15.46 -2.52
C ALA A 123 6.55 -14.92 -3.81
N VAL A 124 6.39 -13.61 -3.95
CA VAL A 124 5.83 -12.98 -5.16
C VAL A 124 6.85 -12.93 -6.31
N LEU A 125 8.14 -12.70 -6.02
CA LEU A 125 9.22 -12.70 -7.03
C LEU A 125 9.74 -14.10 -7.40
N GLY A 126 9.17 -15.17 -6.84
CA GLY A 126 9.52 -16.56 -7.15
C GLY A 126 10.94 -16.98 -6.77
N LYS A 127 11.68 -16.17 -6.01
CA LYS A 127 13.02 -16.51 -5.53
C LYS A 127 12.91 -17.13 -4.14
N LYS A 128 13.03 -18.46 -4.06
CA LYS A 128 13.27 -19.20 -2.81
C LYS A 128 14.50 -18.61 -2.09
#